data_AF-A0A923Q103-F1
#
_entry.id   AF-A0A923Q103-F1
#
_cell.length_a   1.000
_cell.length_b   1.000
_cell.length_c   1.000
_cell.angle_alpha   90.00
_cell.angle_beta   90.00
_cell.angle_gamma   90.00
#
_symmetry.space_group_name_H-M   'P 1'
#
loop_
_entity.id
_entity.type
_entity.pdbx_description
1 polymer ?
#
loop_
_entity_poly.entity_id
_entity_poly.type
_entity_poly.pdbx_seq_one_letter_code
_entity_poly.pdbx_strand_id
1 'polypeptide(L)'
;MELLLEKGTPNTNNEKQVDSQQFLFLNLVVMVAFVFWFISARRHSQKKPTVLNLKRPDKPPAKSERSDSAVTQGPFTATTAGGSKYSHPKYQKYLDSEALKPGGEPKELNVLFNYNGHTWDAYEVLGVPAGAGLVEVTKAYQEMLRKADPESHTYLETAYRAILAKT
;
A
#
# COMPACT_ATOMS: atom_id res chain seq x y z
N MET A 1 2.31 -45.26 -85.30
CA MET A 1 3.34 -44.20 -85.19
C MET A 1 2.58 -42.91 -84.90
N GLU A 2 2.00 -42.81 -83.70
CA GLU A 2 2.58 -42.09 -82.57
C GLU A 2 2.85 -40.60 -82.89
N LEU A 3 1.79 -39.79 -82.83
CA LEU A 3 1.90 -38.37 -82.56
C LEU A 3 1.58 -38.17 -81.08
N LEU A 4 2.65 -37.92 -80.33
CA LEU A 4 2.67 -37.70 -78.90
C LEU A 4 1.84 -36.48 -78.52
N LEU A 5 0.84 -36.74 -77.68
CA LEU A 5 -0.03 -35.78 -77.04
C LEU A 5 0.78 -35.00 -76.00
N GLU A 6 1.30 -33.83 -76.37
CA GLU A 6 1.99 -32.91 -75.47
C GLU A 6 0.97 -32.30 -74.49
N LYS A 7 0.81 -32.93 -73.33
CA LYS A 7 0.06 -32.39 -72.20
C LYS A 7 0.89 -31.30 -71.54
N GLY A 8 0.59 -30.04 -71.86
CA GLY A 8 1.11 -28.88 -71.14
C GLY A 8 0.81 -28.97 -69.65
N THR A 9 1.85 -28.94 -68.83
CA THR A 9 1.77 -28.93 -67.38
C THR A 9 1.24 -27.59 -66.88
N PRO A 10 0.25 -27.55 -65.97
CA PRO A 10 -0.22 -26.30 -65.39
C PRO A 10 0.86 -25.74 -64.46
N ASN A 11 1.33 -24.53 -64.78
CA ASN A 11 2.25 -23.74 -63.98
C ASN A 11 1.68 -23.52 -62.56
N THR A 12 2.22 -24.21 -61.56
CA THR A 12 1.86 -24.05 -60.14
C THR A 12 2.69 -22.96 -59.45
N ASN A 13 2.90 -21.83 -60.13
CA ASN A 13 3.55 -20.65 -59.55
C ASN A 13 2.53 -19.70 -58.92
N ASN A 14 1.52 -20.26 -58.25
CA ASN A 14 0.79 -19.55 -57.21
C ASN A 14 1.68 -19.52 -55.95
N GLU A 15 2.85 -18.90 -56.11
CA GLU A 15 3.67 -18.46 -55.00
C GLU A 15 2.78 -17.49 -54.25
N LYS A 16 2.32 -17.94 -53.08
CA LYS A 16 1.46 -17.17 -52.18
C LYS A 16 2.22 -15.89 -51.85
N GLN A 17 2.02 -14.86 -52.66
CA GLN A 17 2.38 -13.50 -52.34
C GLN A 17 1.47 -13.14 -51.18
N VAL A 18 1.90 -13.54 -49.98
CA VAL A 18 1.14 -13.30 -48.77
C VAL A 18 1.08 -11.79 -48.65
N ASP A 19 -0.13 -11.29 -48.82
CA ASP A 19 -0.39 -9.88 -48.96
C ASP A 19 0.15 -9.18 -47.71
N SER A 20 1.04 -8.21 -47.88
CA SER A 20 1.62 -7.49 -46.74
C SER A 20 0.52 -6.85 -45.87
N GLN A 21 -0.63 -6.55 -46.49
CA GLN A 21 -1.85 -6.16 -45.79
C GLN A 21 -2.34 -7.21 -44.80
N GLN A 22 -2.33 -8.50 -45.15
CA GLN A 22 -2.75 -9.59 -44.26
C GLN A 22 -1.84 -9.71 -43.04
N PHE A 23 -0.52 -9.54 -43.20
CA PHE A 23 0.40 -9.53 -42.06
C PHE A 23 0.17 -8.33 -41.13
N LEU A 24 -0.15 -7.16 -41.69
CA LEU A 24 -0.48 -5.97 -40.90
C LEU A 24 -1.77 -6.18 -40.10
N PHE A 25 -2.83 -6.71 -40.73
CA PHE A 25 -4.08 -7.03 -40.03
C PHE A 25 -3.87 -8.07 -38.93
N LEU A 26 -3.04 -9.10 -39.18
CA LEU A 26 -2.75 -10.12 -38.18
C LEU A 26 -2.07 -9.52 -36.94
N ASN A 27 -1.04 -8.69 -37.13
CA ASN A 27 -0.35 -8.01 -36.03
C ASN A 27 -1.26 -7.06 -35.26
N LEU A 28 -2.14 -6.35 -35.97
CA LEU A 28 -3.14 -5.47 -35.35
C LEU A 28 -4.08 -6.25 -34.45
N VAL A 29 -4.61 -7.39 -34.93
CA VAL A 29 -5.51 -8.25 -34.15
C VAL A 29 -4.80 -8.80 -32.91
N VAL A 30 -3.54 -9.24 -33.04
CA VAL A 30 -2.73 -9.73 -31.90
C VAL A 30 -2.51 -8.61 -30.88
N MET A 31 -2.21 -7.39 -31.32
CA MET A 31 -2.05 -6.22 -30.43
C MET A 31 -3.35 -5.90 -29.68
N VAL A 32 -4.48 -5.86 -30.37
CA VAL A 32 -5.79 -5.58 -29.73
C VAL A 32 -6.15 -6.68 -28.74
N ALA A 33 -5.93 -7.95 -29.08
CA ALA A 33 -6.16 -9.07 -28.18
C ALA A 33 -5.25 -9.00 -26.94
N PHE A 34 -3.98 -8.62 -27.12
CA PHE A 34 -3.03 -8.45 -26.01
C PHE A 34 -3.45 -7.33 -25.06
N VAL A 35 -3.84 -6.16 -25.59
CA VAL A 35 -4.34 -5.04 -24.77
C VAL A 35 -5.61 -5.43 -24.03
N PHE A 36 -6.55 -6.10 -24.70
CA PHE A 36 -7.79 -6.56 -24.08
C PHE A 36 -7.53 -7.58 -22.96
N TRP A 37 -6.63 -8.54 -23.20
CA TRP A 37 -6.19 -9.50 -22.20
C TRP A 37 -5.52 -8.81 -21.01
N PHE A 38 -4.64 -7.84 -21.24
CA PHE A 38 -3.93 -7.10 -20.19
C PHE A 38 -4.88 -6.30 -19.29
N ILE A 39 -5.86 -5.61 -19.87
CA ILE A 39 -6.88 -4.87 -19.10
C ILE A 39 -7.73 -5.85 -18.29
N SER A 40 -8.12 -6.98 -18.88
CA SER A 40 -8.93 -8.00 -18.20
C SER A 40 -8.16 -8.67 -17.06
N ALA A 41 -6.88 -8.98 -17.26
CA ALA A 41 -5.99 -9.54 -16.23
C ALA A 41 -5.82 -8.58 -15.04
N ARG A 42 -5.71 -7.27 -15.30
CA ARG A 42 -5.64 -6.26 -14.23
C ARG A 42 -6.94 -6.12 -13.43
N ARG A 43 -8.10 -6.30 -14.05
CA ARG A 43 -9.40 -6.20 -13.36
C ARG A 43 -9.63 -7.33 -12.35
N HIS A 44 -9.05 -8.51 -12.56
CA HIS A 44 -9.34 -9.71 -11.76
C HIS A 44 -8.57 -9.82 -10.42
N SER A 45 -7.60 -8.92 -10.17
CA SER A 45 -6.76 -8.93 -8.95
C SER A 45 -7.28 -8.07 -7.80
N GLN A 46 -8.54 -7.63 -7.86
CA GLN A 46 -9.23 -7.05 -6.70
C GLN A 46 -9.53 -8.18 -5.70
N LYS A 47 -8.50 -8.63 -4.98
CA LYS A 47 -8.64 -9.58 -3.86
C LYS A 47 -9.66 -8.97 -2.91
N LYS A 48 -10.79 -9.66 -2.72
CA LYS A 48 -11.81 -9.22 -1.78
C LYS A 48 -11.12 -8.95 -0.44
N PRO A 49 -11.35 -7.78 0.18
CA PRO A 49 -10.73 -7.46 1.45
C PRO A 49 -11.01 -8.60 2.43
N THR A 50 -9.96 -9.11 3.06
CA THR A 50 -10.08 -10.18 4.05
C THR A 50 -11.01 -9.69 5.15
N VAL A 51 -12.24 -10.19 5.17
CA VAL A 51 -13.22 -9.82 6.19
C VAL A 51 -12.76 -10.48 7.49
N LEU A 52 -12.19 -9.67 8.38
CA LEU A 52 -11.82 -10.09 9.72
C LEU A 52 -13.10 -10.37 10.50
N ASN A 53 -13.49 -11.64 10.60
CA ASN A 53 -14.61 -12.07 11.42
C ASN A 53 -14.28 -11.84 12.91
N LEU A 54 -14.59 -10.66 13.44
CA LEU A 54 -14.44 -10.29 14.85
C LEU A 54 -15.54 -10.88 15.76
N LYS A 55 -16.34 -11.82 15.26
CA LYS A 55 -17.35 -12.51 16.07
C LYS A 55 -16.69 -13.60 16.90
N ARG A 56 -15.86 -13.22 17.89
CA ARG A 56 -15.54 -14.11 19.01
C ARG A 56 -16.63 -13.92 20.05
N PRO A 57 -17.50 -14.90 20.30
CA PRO A 57 -18.34 -14.87 21.48
C PRO A 57 -17.42 -14.92 22.70
N ASP A 58 -17.64 -14.01 23.64
CA ASP A 58 -16.99 -13.95 24.95
C ASP A 58 -17.23 -15.27 25.69
N LYS A 59 -16.35 -16.25 25.46
CA LYS A 59 -16.26 -17.42 26.31
C LYS A 59 -15.28 -17.05 27.43
N PRO A 60 -15.74 -16.80 28.66
CA PRO A 60 -14.83 -16.52 29.77
C PRO A 60 -13.86 -17.69 29.93
N PRO A 61 -12.55 -17.43 30.10
CA PRO A 61 -11.58 -18.49 30.31
C PRO A 61 -11.94 -19.22 31.61
N ALA A 62 -12.29 -20.51 31.48
CA ALA A 62 -12.37 -21.41 32.60
C ALA A 62 -10.99 -21.39 33.29
N LYS A 63 -11.01 -21.16 34.60
CA LYS A 63 -9.85 -21.18 35.49
C LYS A 63 -8.96 -22.38 35.18
N SER A 64 -7.79 -22.13 34.60
CA SER A 64 -6.70 -23.08 34.56
C SER A 64 -6.06 -23.09 35.94
N GLU A 65 -6.30 -24.16 36.68
CA GLU A 65 -5.64 -24.45 37.95
C GLU A 65 -4.12 -24.56 37.76
N ARG A 66 -3.41 -24.06 38.78
CA ARG A 66 -1.97 -24.20 38.96
C ARG A 66 -1.60 -25.68 39.05
N SER A 67 -0.57 -26.08 38.33
CA SER A 67 0.30 -27.18 38.72
C SER A 67 1.73 -26.67 38.75
N ASP A 68 2.23 -26.55 39.97
CA ASP A 68 3.60 -26.15 40.29
C ASP A 68 4.60 -27.16 39.73
N SER A 69 5.67 -26.68 39.11
CA SER A 69 6.90 -27.45 38.96
C SER A 69 8.09 -26.50 39.04
N ALA A 70 8.86 -26.73 40.09
CA ALA A 70 10.00 -25.96 40.53
C ALA A 70 11.09 -25.90 39.46
N VAL A 71 11.57 -24.69 39.15
CA VAL A 71 12.87 -24.46 38.53
C VAL A 71 13.66 -23.51 39.41
N THR A 72 14.86 -23.97 39.70
CA THR A 72 15.88 -23.50 40.63
C THR A 72 16.25 -22.03 40.50
N GLN A 73 16.43 -21.42 41.67
CA GLN A 73 16.83 -20.04 41.93
C GLN A 73 18.26 -19.75 41.47
N GLY A 74 18.44 -18.65 40.74
CA GLY A 74 19.69 -17.88 40.67
C GLY A 74 19.47 -16.50 41.31
N PRO A 75 20.45 -15.93 42.03
CA PRO A 75 20.23 -14.72 42.81
C PRO A 75 20.43 -13.46 41.96
N PHE A 76 19.35 -12.75 41.68
CA PHE A 76 19.41 -11.31 41.40
C PHE A 76 18.34 -10.59 42.22
N THR A 77 18.77 -10.10 43.38
CA THR A 77 18.16 -9.00 44.14
C THR A 77 18.20 -7.72 43.29
N ALA A 78 17.23 -6.82 43.21
CA ALA A 78 16.02 -6.58 43.98
C ALA A 78 15.06 -5.68 43.16
N THR A 79 13.76 -5.92 43.33
CA THR A 79 12.71 -4.94 43.65
C THR A 79 12.84 -3.51 43.10
N THR A 80 11.91 -3.06 42.24
CA THR A 80 10.86 -2.08 42.66
C THR A 80 9.73 -1.96 41.64
N ALA A 81 8.50 -2.07 42.14
CA ALA A 81 7.33 -1.46 41.55
C ALA A 81 7.47 0.07 41.57
N GLY A 82 7.42 0.69 40.41
CA GLY A 82 7.13 2.12 40.23
C GLY A 82 6.19 2.21 39.03
N GLY A 83 4.91 2.53 39.16
CA GLY A 83 4.43 3.61 40.01
C GLY A 83 5.17 4.87 39.60
N SER A 84 4.88 5.41 38.41
CA SER A 84 5.43 6.67 37.91
C SER A 84 5.25 7.77 38.96
N LYS A 85 6.28 7.98 39.78
CA LYS A 85 6.47 9.14 40.67
C LYS A 85 6.94 10.36 39.88
N TYR A 86 6.36 10.58 38.70
CA TYR A 86 6.47 11.85 37.99
C TYR A 86 5.22 12.71 38.29
N SER A 87 4.79 12.75 39.55
CA SER A 87 3.84 13.75 40.04
C SER A 87 4.67 14.93 40.55
N HIS A 88 5.21 15.70 39.62
CA HIS A 88 5.77 17.00 39.95
C HIS A 88 4.57 17.96 40.06
N PRO A 89 4.33 18.64 41.19
CA PRO A 89 3.11 19.44 41.43
C PRO A 89 2.93 20.60 40.45
N LYS A 90 3.98 20.93 39.69
CA LYS A 90 3.96 21.95 38.63
C LYS A 90 3.25 21.48 37.34
N TYR A 91 3.08 20.17 37.15
CA TYR A 91 2.44 19.59 35.97
C TYR A 91 1.05 19.01 36.23
N GLN A 92 0.62 18.90 37.50
CA GLN A 92 -0.72 18.43 37.88
C GLN A 92 -1.83 19.33 37.28
N LYS A 93 -1.56 20.64 37.16
CA LYS A 93 -2.50 21.64 36.62
C LYS A 93 -2.87 21.41 35.15
N TYR A 94 -2.09 20.61 34.40
CA TYR A 94 -2.39 20.26 33.00
C TYR A 94 -3.11 18.92 32.84
N LEU A 95 -3.24 18.14 33.93
CA LEU A 95 -4.02 16.90 33.94
C LEU A 95 -5.49 17.15 34.35
N ASP A 96 -5.74 18.21 35.13
CA ASP A 96 -7.05 18.51 35.70
C ASP A 96 -7.81 19.66 35.00
N SER A 97 -7.26 20.25 33.93
CA SER A 97 -7.98 21.26 33.14
C SER A 97 -8.83 20.59 32.05
N GLU A 98 -10.11 20.38 32.36
CA GLU A 98 -11.24 20.16 31.43
C GLU A 98 -11.00 20.83 30.05
N ALA A 99 -11.11 20.16 28.90
CA ALA A 99 -12.39 19.81 28.30
C ALA A 99 -12.22 18.90 27.06
N LEU A 100 -11.67 17.70 27.24
CA LEU A 100 -11.77 16.66 26.21
C LEU A 100 -13.11 15.91 26.44
N LYS A 101 -14.15 16.29 25.68
CA LYS A 101 -15.40 15.50 25.63
C LYS A 101 -15.05 14.04 25.32
N PRO A 102 -15.35 13.06 26.19
CA PRO A 102 -14.95 11.66 26.01
C PRO A 102 -15.87 10.91 25.02
N GLY A 103 -16.24 11.57 23.92
CA GLY A 103 -17.09 11.01 22.86
C GLY A 103 -16.64 11.39 21.44
N GLY A 104 -15.49 12.05 21.30
CA GLY A 104 -14.82 12.13 20.01
C GLY A 104 -14.10 10.82 19.79
N GLU A 105 -14.48 10.06 18.76
CA GLU A 105 -13.67 8.94 18.28
C GLU A 105 -12.21 9.42 18.15
N PRO A 106 -11.22 8.61 18.58
CA PRO A 106 -9.82 8.97 18.45
C PRO A 106 -9.57 9.32 16.99
N LYS A 107 -9.42 10.62 16.70
CA LYS A 107 -9.36 11.10 15.33
C LYS A 107 -8.03 10.61 14.79
N GLU A 108 -8.08 9.59 13.95
CA GLU A 108 -6.90 9.05 13.30
C GLU A 108 -6.33 10.18 12.42
N LEU A 109 -5.25 10.81 12.91
CA LEU A 109 -4.65 11.97 12.27
C LEU A 109 -3.72 11.58 11.12
N ASN A 110 -3.45 10.28 10.97
CA ASN A 110 -2.55 9.76 9.95
C ASN A 110 -3.18 9.90 8.57
N VAL A 111 -2.38 10.35 7.60
CA VAL A 111 -2.78 10.51 6.21
C VAL A 111 -2.01 9.49 5.40
N LEU A 112 -2.70 8.44 4.96
CA LEU A 112 -2.09 7.43 4.11
C LEU A 112 -2.30 7.76 2.63
N PHE A 113 -1.27 7.62 1.82
CA PHE A 113 -1.35 7.75 0.36
C PHE A 113 -0.63 6.60 -0.32
N ASN A 114 -1.00 6.30 -1.57
CA ASN A 114 -0.37 5.25 -2.36
C ASN A 114 0.54 5.86 -3.42
N TYR A 115 1.80 5.45 -3.43
CA TYR A 115 2.80 5.86 -4.43
C TYR A 115 3.58 4.63 -4.91
N ASN A 116 3.63 4.46 -6.22
CA ASN A 116 4.29 3.31 -6.87
C ASN A 116 3.80 1.93 -6.35
N GLY A 117 2.52 1.82 -5.97
CA GLY A 117 1.93 0.59 -5.44
C GLY A 117 2.18 0.34 -3.95
N HIS A 118 2.85 1.24 -3.25
CA HIS A 118 3.10 1.18 -1.81
C HIS A 118 2.30 2.23 -1.06
N THR A 119 1.76 1.86 0.11
CA THR A 119 1.06 2.78 1.01
C THR A 119 2.05 3.40 1.99
N TRP A 120 2.03 4.72 2.12
CA TRP A 120 2.93 5.52 2.95
C TRP A 120 2.16 6.50 3.83
N ASP A 121 2.71 6.86 4.99
CA ASP A 121 2.20 7.94 5.83
C ASP A 121 2.79 9.28 5.41
N ALA A 122 1.94 10.24 5.03
CA ALA A 122 2.36 11.54 4.52
C ALA A 122 3.12 12.38 5.56
N TYR A 123 2.80 12.26 6.85
CA TYR A 123 3.50 13.03 7.89
C TYR A 123 4.89 12.45 8.15
N GLU A 124 5.03 11.12 8.13
CA GLU A 124 6.33 10.44 8.25
C GLU A 124 7.25 10.77 7.07
N VAL A 125 6.70 10.79 5.85
CA VAL A 125 7.44 11.14 4.64
C VAL A 125 8.01 12.56 4.67
N LEU A 126 7.25 13.50 5.23
CA LEU A 126 7.70 14.89 5.39
C LEU A 126 8.50 15.11 6.68
N GLY A 127 8.64 14.10 7.54
CA GLY A 127 9.38 14.19 8.80
C GLY A 127 8.72 15.08 9.85
N VAL A 128 7.40 15.21 9.83
CA VAL A 128 6.62 16.06 10.76
C VAL A 128 5.70 15.19 11.64
N PRO A 129 5.33 15.63 12.85
CA PRO A 129 4.41 14.87 13.69
C PRO A 129 3.01 14.82 13.06
N ALA A 130 2.29 13.71 13.29
CA ALA A 130 0.94 13.54 12.80
C ALA A 130 0.01 14.64 13.35
N GLY A 131 -0.74 15.30 12.45
CA GLY A 131 -1.59 16.43 12.82
C GLY A 131 -0.85 17.76 12.95
N ALA A 132 0.41 17.86 12.53
CA ALA A 132 1.10 19.14 12.39
C ALA A 132 0.29 20.15 11.57
N GLY A 133 0.39 21.43 11.93
CA GLY A 133 -0.32 22.52 11.25
C GLY A 133 0.20 22.73 9.83
N LEU A 134 -0.65 23.26 8.94
CA LEU A 134 -0.30 23.42 7.52
C LEU A 134 0.96 24.26 7.27
N VAL A 135 1.22 25.26 8.12
CA VAL A 135 2.42 26.11 8.05
C VAL A 135 3.70 25.28 8.26
N GLU A 136 3.69 24.38 9.24
CA GLU A 136 4.82 23.50 9.56
C GLU A 136 5.04 22.47 8.45
N VAL A 137 3.96 21.86 7.96
CA VAL A 137 3.98 20.92 6.82
C VAL A 137 4.58 21.60 5.58
N THR A 138 4.14 22.83 5.26
CA THR A 138 4.64 23.57 4.09
C THR A 138 6.13 23.90 4.23
N LYS A 139 6.58 24.28 5.42
CA LYS A 139 7.99 24.56 5.70
C LYS A 139 8.85 23.29 5.53
N ALA A 140 8.42 22.17 6.11
CA ALA A 140 9.13 20.89 5.98
C ALA A 140 9.18 20.42 4.51
N TYR A 141 8.09 20.55 3.77
CA TYR A 141 8.02 20.24 2.35
C TYR A 141 9.02 21.06 1.52
N GLN A 142 9.08 22.39 1.74
CA GLN A 142 10.05 23.25 1.04
C GLN A 142 11.49 22.90 1.40
N GLU A 143 11.76 22.54 2.65
CA GLU A 143 13.10 22.12 3.08
C GLU A 143 13.52 20.79 2.42
N MET A 144 12.60 19.83 2.37
CA MET A 144 12.80 18.55 1.70
C MET A 144 13.05 18.71 0.20
N LEU A 145 12.29 19.56 -0.50
CA LEU A 145 12.50 19.86 -1.92
C LEU A 145 13.89 20.46 -2.22
N ARG A 146 14.50 21.17 -1.28
CA ARG A 146 15.85 21.73 -1.48
C ARG A 146 16.95 20.70 -1.28
N LYS A 147 16.67 19.62 -0.54
CA LYS A 147 17.65 18.58 -0.17
C LYS A 147 17.51 17.32 -1.03
N ALA A 148 16.31 17.02 -1.50
CA ALA A 148 15.99 15.78 -2.19
C ALA A 148 16.40 15.80 -3.67
N ASP A 149 16.56 14.61 -4.23
CA ASP A 149 16.78 14.44 -5.67
C ASP A 149 15.52 14.77 -6.48
N PRO A 150 15.67 15.25 -7.72
CA PRO A 150 14.53 15.62 -8.58
C PRO A 150 13.51 14.49 -8.80
N GLU A 151 13.96 13.23 -8.81
CA GLU A 151 13.06 12.07 -8.95
C GLU A 151 12.13 11.89 -7.74
N SER A 152 12.57 12.30 -6.55
CA SER A 152 11.81 12.19 -5.31
C SER A 152 10.78 13.31 -5.14
N HIS A 153 10.81 14.35 -5.98
CA HIS A 153 9.88 15.48 -5.87
C HIS A 153 8.43 15.04 -6.05
N THR A 154 8.15 14.17 -7.02
CA THR A 154 6.78 13.67 -7.26
C THR A 154 6.24 12.93 -6.03
N TYR A 155 7.10 12.19 -5.33
CA TYR A 155 6.74 11.49 -4.10
C TYR A 155 6.39 12.47 -2.97
N LEU A 156 7.24 13.47 -2.73
CA LEU A 156 7.02 14.52 -1.73
C LEU A 156 5.78 15.37 -2.05
N GLU A 157 5.57 15.70 -3.32
CA GLU A 157 4.38 16.40 -3.80
C GLU A 157 3.10 15.60 -3.52
N THR A 158 3.14 14.28 -3.72
CA THR A 158 1.99 13.41 -3.48
C THR A 158 1.66 13.36 -1.99
N ALA A 159 2.67 13.26 -1.12
CA ALA A 159 2.50 13.33 0.34
C ALA A 159 1.87 14.67 0.77
N TYR A 160 2.42 15.78 0.27
CA TYR A 160 1.92 17.13 0.59
C TYR A 160 0.46 17.33 0.12
N ARG A 161 0.13 16.88 -1.10
CA ARG A 161 -1.24 16.93 -1.63
C ARG A 161 -2.22 16.09 -0.81
N ALA A 162 -1.79 14.93 -0.31
CA ALA A 162 -2.64 14.10 0.54
C ALA A 162 -3.02 14.81 1.85
N ILE A 163 -2.07 15.55 2.46
CA ILE A 163 -2.33 16.33 3.68
C ILE A 163 -3.28 17.51 3.39
N LEU A 164 -3.08 18.21 2.28
CA LEU A 164 -3.98 19.28 1.85
C LEU A 164 -5.41 18.79 1.61
N ALA A 165 -5.57 17.60 1.02
CA ALA A 165 -6.89 17.04 0.74
C ALA A 165 -7.67 16.62 2.00
N LYS A 166 -6.97 16.33 3.11
CA LYS A 166 -7.59 16.03 4.41
C LYS A 166 -8.07 17.29 5.14
N THR A 167 -7.38 18.41 4.94
CA THR A 167 -7.56 19.65 5.72
C THR A 167 -8.78 20.41 5.24
#